data_AF-J5UQ15-F1
#
_entry.id   AF-J5UQ15-F1
#
_cell.length_a   1.000
_cell.length_b   1.000
_cell.length_c   1.000
_cell.angle_alpha   90.00
_cell.angle_beta   90.00
_cell.angle_gamma   90.00
#
_symmetry.space_group_name_H-M   'P 1'
#
loop_
_entity.id
_entity.type
_entity.pdbx_description
1 polymer ?
#
loop_
_entity_poly.entity_id
_entity_poly.type
_entity_poly.pdbx_seq_one_letter_code
_entity_poly.pdbx_strand_id
1 'polypeptide(L)' 'MFPTPLASDTGTRPKVPQVVLSPAGSFRRKKKTGHWSANLSEAIYYLEKDAAPNLRFNPEWAEWLMGFPKAWTEISSG' A
#
# COMPACT_ATOMS: atom_id res chain seq x y z
N MET A 1 3.99 9.73 -10.00
CA MET A 1 4.99 9.96 -8.94
C MET A 1 4.43 9.52 -7.60
N PHE A 2 5.15 8.62 -6.93
CA PHE A 2 4.80 8.18 -5.58
C PHE A 2 5.09 9.28 -4.55
N PRO A 3 4.27 9.40 -3.49
CA PRO A 3 4.55 10.32 -2.40
C PRO A 3 5.77 9.85 -1.60
N THR A 4 6.51 10.80 -1.03
CA THR A 4 7.64 10.51 -0.14
C THR A 4 7.14 9.75 1.08
N PRO A 5 7.78 8.62 1.47
CA PRO A 5 7.40 7.90 2.68
C PRO A 5 7.55 8.80 3.90
N LEU A 6 6.51 8.83 4.75
CA LEU A 6 6.48 9.58 6.00
C LEU A 6 6.35 8.61 7.18
N ALA A 7 6.87 9.01 8.35
CA ALA A 7 6.67 8.25 9.60
C ALA A 7 5.18 8.04 9.95
N SER A 8 4.29 8.87 9.40
CA SER A 8 2.84 8.71 9.55
C SER A 8 2.23 7.57 8.70
N ASP A 9 3.01 6.94 7.81
CA ASP A 9 2.56 5.86 6.93
C ASP A 9 2.39 4.51 7.63
N THR A 10 2.61 4.45 8.94
CA THR A 10 2.42 3.25 9.76
C THR A 10 0.95 2.81 9.81
N GLY A 11 0.73 1.51 9.59
CA GLY A 11 -0.58 0.85 9.73
C GLY A 11 -1.42 0.78 8.45
N THR A 12 -2.36 -0.15 8.44
CA THR A 12 -3.38 -0.34 7.39
C THR A 12 -4.37 0.82 7.41
N ARG A 13 -4.36 1.67 6.38
CA ARG A 13 -5.32 2.79 6.26
C ARG A 13 -6.43 2.45 5.26
N PRO A 14 -7.70 2.28 5.72
CA PRO A 14 -8.82 1.93 4.85
C PRO A 14 -9.34 3.10 3.97
N LYS A 15 -8.77 4.31 4.06
CA LYS A 15 -9.26 5.51 3.34
C LYS A 15 -8.76 5.64 1.88
N VAL A 16 -8.45 4.51 1.26
CA VAL A 16 -8.11 4.36 -0.18
C VAL A 16 -9.18 4.91 -1.14
N PRO A 17 -10.51 4.86 -0.89
CA PRO A 17 -11.50 5.36 -1.86
C PRO A 17 -11.45 6.88 -2.08
N GLN A 18 -10.71 7.63 -1.24
CA GLN A 18 -10.55 9.07 -1.42
C GLN A 18 -9.31 9.45 -2.25
N VAL A 19 -8.51 8.47 -2.68
CA VAL A 19 -7.31 8.69 -3.50
C VAL A 19 -7.71 8.80 -4.97
N VAL A 20 -7.13 9.77 -5.67
CA VAL A 20 -7.26 9.97 -7.11
C VAL A 20 -5.92 10.25 -7.74
N LEU A 21 -5.75 9.83 -8.99
CA LEU A 21 -4.59 10.18 -9.80
C LEU A 21 -4.85 11.51 -10.52
N SER A 22 -3.99 12.50 -10.28
CA SER A 22 -4.01 13.77 -10.99
C SER A 22 -3.55 13.59 -12.45
N PRO A 23 -3.99 14.42 -13.42
CA PRO A 23 -3.48 14.40 -14.79
C PRO A 23 -1.95 14.51 -14.90
N ALA A 24 -1.31 15.18 -13.93
CA ALA A 24 0.15 15.24 -13.82
C ALA A 24 0.80 13.96 -13.25
N GLY A 25 0.03 12.88 -13.06
CA GLY A 25 0.51 11.58 -12.58
C GLY A 25 0.83 11.52 -11.08
N SER A 26 0.34 12.45 -10.25
CA SER A 26 0.53 12.43 -8.79
C SER A 26 -0.68 11.89 -8.05
N PHE A 27 -0.46 11.09 -7.00
CA PHE A 27 -1.53 10.59 -6.13
C PHE A 27 -1.98 11.68 -5.15
N ARG A 28 -3.29 11.95 -5.13
CA ARG A 28 -3.90 12.99 -4.31
C ARG A 28 -5.08 12.44 -3.52
N ARG A 29 -5.20 12.85 -2.27
CA ARG A 29 -6.37 12.53 -1.45
C ARG A 29 -7.40 13.67 -1.52
N LYS A 30 -8.65 13.33 -1.83
CA LYS A 30 -9.79 14.24 -1.78
C LYS A 30 -10.17 14.56 -0.33
N LYS A 31 -10.32 15.85 -0.02
CA LYS A 31 -10.89 16.37 1.23
C LYS A 31 -11.98 17.39 0.93
N LYS A 32 -12.78 17.73 1.95
CA LYS A 32 -13.84 18.75 1.85
C LYS A 32 -13.30 20.13 1.40
N THR A 33 -12.05 20.44 1.73
CA THR A 33 -11.41 21.74 1.47
C THR A 33 -10.48 21.74 0.25
N GLY A 34 -10.41 20.63 -0.52
CA GLY A 34 -9.52 20.50 -1.68
C GLY A 34 -8.76 19.18 -1.71
N HIS A 35 -7.59 19.16 -2.35
CA HIS A 35 -6.77 17.96 -2.54
C HIS A 35 -5.43 18.06 -1.80
N TRP A 36 -5.09 17.04 -1.00
CA TRP A 36 -3.79 16.92 -0.34
C TRP A 36 -2.95 15.83 -1.01
N SER A 37 -1.64 15.77 -0.70
CA SER A 37 -0.83 14.61 -1.05
C SER A 37 -1.42 13.35 -0.42
N ALA A 38 -1.47 12.26 -1.18
CA ALA A 38 -1.79 10.95 -0.63
C ALA A 38 -0.59 10.41 0.17
N ASN A 39 -0.86 9.58 1.17
CA ASN A 39 0.17 8.80 1.86
C ASN A 39 0.68 7.66 0.97
N LEU A 40 1.87 7.12 1.23
CA LEU A 40 2.44 6.05 0.40
C LEU A 40 1.58 4.78 0.44
N SER A 41 1.14 4.38 1.63
CA SER A 41 0.24 3.22 1.80
C SER A 41 -1.07 3.41 1.04
N GLU A 42 -1.66 4.60 1.08
CA GLU A 42 -2.89 4.93 0.34
C GLU A 42 -2.69 4.81 -1.19
N ALA A 43 -1.53 5.20 -1.71
CA ALA A 43 -1.20 5.07 -3.14
C ALA A 43 -0.99 3.60 -3.56
N ILE A 44 -0.29 2.82 -2.73
CA ILE A 44 -0.07 1.38 -2.97
C ILE A 44 -1.42 0.65 -3.00
N TYR A 45 -2.26 0.83 -1.98
CA TYR A 45 -3.59 0.22 -1.97
C TYR A 45 -4.49 0.67 -3.14
N TYR A 46 -4.36 1.91 -3.60
CA TYR A 46 -5.12 2.37 -4.77
C TYR A 46 -4.74 1.60 -6.03
N LEU A 47 -3.46 1.27 -6.20
CA LEU A 47 -2.95 0.47 -7.32
C LEU A 47 -3.28 -1.01 -7.16
N GLU A 48 -3.23 -1.51 -5.93
CA GLU A 48 -3.36 -2.93 -5.60
C GLU A 48 -4.81 -3.37 -5.38
N LYS A 49 -5.80 -2.47 -5.57
CA LYS A 49 -7.24 -2.73 -5.44
C LYS A 49 -7.72 -3.96 -6.22
N ASP A 50 -7.12 -4.22 -7.38
CA ASP A 50 -7.46 -5.34 -8.27
C ASP A 50 -6.38 -6.44 -8.27
N ALA A 51 -5.39 -6.36 -7.38
CA ALA A 51 -4.43 -7.45 -7.25
C ALA A 51 -5.17 -8.66 -6.68
N ALA A 52 -5.37 -9.66 -7.54
CA ALA A 52 -5.92 -10.93 -7.12
C ALA A 52 -5.09 -11.45 -5.93
N PRO A 53 -5.72 -12.05 -4.90
CA PRO A 53 -4.98 -12.63 -3.77
C PRO A 53 -3.92 -13.64 -4.23
N ASN A 54 -4.13 -14.22 -5.41
CA ASN A 54 -3.26 -15.19 -6.09
C ASN A 54 -2.03 -14.55 -6.76
N LEU A 55 -2.01 -13.22 -6.91
CA LEU A 55 -0.89 -12.46 -7.48
C LEU A 55 0.12 -12.02 -6.41
N ARG A 56 -0.22 -12.21 -5.13
CA ARG A 56 0.74 -12.05 -4.04
C ARG A 56 1.86 -13.07 -4.24
N PHE A 57 3.10 -12.61 -4.13
CA PHE A 57 4.26 -13.49 -4.18
C PHE A 57 4.06 -14.63 -3.17
N ASN A 58 4.34 -15.87 -3.57
CA ASN A 58 4.24 -17.01 -2.66
C ASN A 58 5.07 -16.67 -1.39
N PRO A 59 4.45 -16.62 -0.19
CA PRO A 59 5.15 -16.24 1.03
C PRO A 59 6.39 -17.11 1.28
N GLU A 60 6.36 -18.40 0.91
CA GLU A 60 7.55 -19.27 1.00
C GLU A 60 8.70 -18.80 0.10
N TRP A 61 8.41 -18.28 -1.09
CA TRP A 61 9.44 -17.76 -1.99
C TRP A 61 10.00 -16.42 -1.50
N ALA A 62 9.16 -15.58 -0.90
CA ALA A 62 9.60 -14.35 -0.27
C ALA A 62 10.50 -14.64 0.95
N GLU A 63 10.12 -15.62 1.78
CA GLU A 63 10.94 -16.08 2.91
C GLU A 63 12.29 -16.62 2.43
N TRP A 64 12.29 -17.45 1.39
CA TRP A 64 13.53 -18.00 0.82
C TRP A 64 14.44 -16.92 0.23
N LEU A 65 13.91 -16.00 -0.57
CA LEU A 65 14.70 -14.91 -1.18
C LEU A 65 15.30 -13.96 -0.14
N MET A 66 14.59 -13.73 0.96
CA MET A 66 15.01 -12.82 2.02
C MET A 66 15.82 -13.52 3.12
N GLY A 67 15.98 -14.85 3.04
CA GLY A 67 16.69 -15.65 4.05
C GLY A 67 15.95 -15.77 5.39
N PHE A 68 14.62 -15.55 5.40
CA PHE A 68 13.83 -15.72 6.61
C PHE A 68 13.56 -17.20 6.90
N PRO A 69 13.41 -17.57 8.19
CA PRO A 69 12.95 -18.90 8.56
C PRO A 69 11.59 -19.20 7.94
N LYS A 70 11.36 -20.47 7.58
CA LYS A 70 10.07 -20.92 7.05
C LYS A 70 8.93 -20.61 8.03
N ALA A 71 7.81 -20.11 7.51
CA ALA A 71 6.59 -19.73 8.26
C ALA A 71 6.77 -18.51 9.20
N TRP A 72 7.82 -17.71 9.03
CA TRP A 72 8.00 -16.47 9.79
C TRP A 72 6.92 -15.43 9.47
N THR A 73 6.32 -15.48 8.29
CA THR A 73 5.24 -14.57 7.86
C THR A 73 3.83 -15.04 8.24
N GLU A 74 3.66 -16.24 8.81
CA GLU A 74 2.38 -16.80 9.27
C GLU A 74 1.96 -16.27 10.67
N ILE A 75 2.34 -15.05 11.02
CA ILE A 75 1.90 -14.45 12.28
C ILE A 75 0.49 -13.92 12.06
N SER A 76 -0.50 -14.51 12.75
CA SER A 76 -1.86 -13.98 12.81
C SER A 76 -1.82 -12.57 13.40
N SER A 77 -1.83 -11.55 12.56
CA SER A 77 -2.06 -10.17 12.98
C SER A 77 -3.56 -10.06 13.24
N GLY A 78 -3.93 -10.23 14.52
CA GLY A 78 -5.30 -10.00 15.01
C GLY A 78 -5.73 -8.55 14.87
#